data_AF-A0A958GYJ0-F1
#
_entry.id   AF-A0A958GYJ0-F1
#
_cell.length_a   1.000
_cell.length_b   1.000
_cell.length_c   1.000
_cell.angle_alpha   90.00
_cell.angle_beta   90.00
_cell.angle_gamma   90.00
#
_symmetry.space_group_name_H-M   'P 1'
#
loop_
_entity.id
_entity.type
_entity.pdbx_description
1 polymer ?
#
loop_
_entity_poly.entity_id
_entity_poly.type
_entity_poly.pdbx_seq_one_letter_code
_entity_poly.pdbx_strand_id
1 'polypeptide(L)'
;MARPQEKDEHPAGFWGHFYRASDLLEEGQTAEAIDELDEALALQPDHPEASAMRAAALFKAERLDEAIDAYQLLIEANPGQPALYLNRALVLIKAERFDEAEHNLRSALDKGGDSRRLHGYLGLVYSKKSEYEKAIIAFNKAGARKMVAEMEAMIDKRRQGMSEPPASAGKPVAPPPAPGSAAAKLENEIASEAQRTEENLIDAAQRRRELLRRRRTPDEVQTSAPESPKKAAPDSEPPAAAPKPRPEPVAPPRKTQAPAPKAAAPVEVVPLVREDAPALLLETPGLLRISLEEPSIARLT
;
A
#
# COMPACT_ATOMS: atom_id res chain seq x y z
N MET A 1 19.95 -21.59 -30.21
CA MET A 1 19.61 -22.09 -28.87
C MET A 1 18.97 -20.94 -28.11
N ALA A 2 17.70 -21.05 -27.77
CA ALA A 2 17.00 -20.04 -26.99
C ALA A 2 17.56 -20.05 -25.56
N ARG A 3 17.91 -18.87 -25.02
CA ARG A 3 18.18 -18.74 -23.58
C ARG A 3 16.94 -19.27 -22.84
N PRO A 4 17.08 -20.15 -21.84
CA PRO A 4 15.98 -20.40 -20.93
C PRO A 4 15.61 -19.05 -20.30
N GLN A 5 14.34 -18.69 -20.36
CA GLN A 5 13.86 -17.58 -19.55
C GLN A 5 14.12 -17.99 -18.11
N GLU A 6 15.04 -17.30 -17.44
CA GLU A 6 15.01 -17.19 -15.99
C GLU A 6 13.61 -16.63 -15.68
N LYS A 7 12.64 -17.52 -15.42
CA LYS A 7 11.50 -17.14 -14.60
C LYS A 7 12.16 -16.63 -13.34
N ASP A 8 12.17 -15.31 -13.16
CA ASP A 8 12.76 -14.67 -12.00
C ASP A 8 12.08 -15.29 -10.77
N GLU A 9 12.66 -16.34 -10.21
CA GLU A 9 12.15 -17.02 -9.03
C GLU A 9 12.15 -15.98 -7.91
N HIS A 10 10.95 -15.59 -7.49
CA HIS A 10 10.76 -14.67 -6.39
C HIS A 10 11.57 -15.16 -5.18
N PRO A 11 12.48 -14.33 -4.63
CA PRO A 11 13.36 -14.76 -3.55
C PRO A 11 12.54 -15.17 -2.33
N ALA A 12 12.86 -16.31 -1.69
CA ALA A 12 12.13 -16.76 -0.50
C ALA A 12 12.05 -15.67 0.59
N GLY A 13 10.91 -15.59 1.28
CA GLY A 13 10.64 -14.60 2.33
C GLY A 13 9.80 -13.42 1.85
N PHE A 14 9.77 -12.36 2.66
CA PHE A 14 8.86 -11.21 2.49
C PHE A 14 8.81 -10.66 1.06
N TRP A 15 9.98 -10.33 0.50
CA TRP A 15 10.07 -9.72 -0.82
C TRP A 15 9.61 -10.65 -1.95
N GLY A 16 9.75 -11.97 -1.78
CA GLY A 16 9.26 -12.92 -2.77
C GLY A 16 7.75 -12.91 -2.87
N HIS A 17 7.09 -13.06 -1.74
CA HIS A 17 5.64 -12.99 -1.61
C HIS A 17 5.11 -11.64 -2.10
N PHE A 18 5.72 -10.54 -1.66
CA PHE A 18 5.34 -9.19 -2.08
C PHE A 18 5.44 -8.97 -3.61
N TYR A 19 6.56 -9.36 -4.23
CA TYR A 19 6.71 -9.21 -5.68
C TYR A 19 5.82 -10.17 -6.47
N ARG A 20 5.57 -11.39 -5.97
CA ARG A 20 4.65 -12.32 -6.62
C ARG A 20 3.23 -11.78 -6.59
N ALA A 21 2.80 -11.22 -5.47
CA ALA A 21 1.50 -10.55 -5.38
C ALA A 21 1.38 -9.42 -6.39
N SER A 22 2.43 -8.60 -6.56
CA SER A 22 2.46 -7.55 -7.58
C SER A 22 2.25 -8.11 -8.99
N ASP A 23 3.00 -9.16 -9.36
CA ASP A 23 2.91 -9.79 -10.69
C ASP A 23 1.50 -10.42 -10.90
N LEU A 24 0.93 -11.05 -9.85
CA LEU A 24 -0.43 -11.62 -9.89
C LEU A 24 -1.52 -10.55 -10.06
N LEU A 25 -1.36 -9.36 -9.45
CA LEU A 25 -2.31 -8.26 -9.64
C LEU A 25 -2.31 -7.73 -11.08
N GLU A 26 -1.13 -7.68 -11.72
CA GLU A 26 -1.03 -7.35 -13.16
C GLU A 26 -1.72 -8.38 -14.04
N GLU A 27 -1.58 -9.66 -13.70
CA GLU A 27 -2.26 -10.77 -14.40
C GLU A 27 -3.76 -10.83 -14.09
N GLY A 28 -4.25 -10.01 -13.15
CA GLY A 28 -5.66 -9.96 -12.73
C GLY A 28 -6.03 -11.06 -11.73
N GLN A 29 -5.08 -11.87 -11.28
CA GLN A 29 -5.24 -12.94 -10.29
C GLN A 29 -5.33 -12.35 -8.87
N THR A 30 -6.43 -11.64 -8.62
CA THR A 30 -6.58 -10.79 -7.43
C THR A 30 -6.68 -11.62 -6.14
N ALA A 31 -7.29 -12.81 -6.18
CA ALA A 31 -7.43 -13.65 -4.99
C ALA A 31 -6.07 -14.22 -4.55
N GLU A 32 -5.33 -14.77 -5.50
CA GLU A 32 -3.99 -15.32 -5.28
C GLU A 32 -3.01 -14.24 -4.83
N ALA A 33 -3.14 -13.01 -5.35
CA ALA A 33 -2.35 -11.88 -4.90
C ALA A 33 -2.62 -11.52 -3.43
N ILE A 34 -3.88 -11.62 -2.96
CA ILE A 34 -4.21 -11.40 -1.55
C ILE A 34 -3.56 -12.46 -0.67
N ASP A 35 -3.58 -13.73 -1.08
CA ASP A 35 -2.93 -14.81 -0.34
C ASP A 35 -1.41 -14.58 -0.21
N GLU A 36 -0.76 -14.19 -1.30
CA GLU A 36 0.67 -13.83 -1.28
C GLU A 36 0.94 -12.58 -0.42
N LEU A 37 0.02 -11.61 -0.38
CA LEU A 37 0.15 -10.45 0.51
C LEU A 37 -0.05 -10.82 1.98
N ASP A 38 -0.92 -11.77 2.29
CA ASP A 38 -1.11 -12.31 3.63
C ASP A 38 0.17 -13.02 4.11
N GLU A 39 0.81 -13.83 3.26
CA GLU A 39 2.11 -14.45 3.57
C GLU A 39 3.22 -13.41 3.74
N ALA A 40 3.26 -12.36 2.91
CA ALA A 40 4.20 -11.26 3.08
C ALA A 40 3.98 -10.55 4.44
N LEU A 41 2.75 -10.20 4.77
CA LEU A 41 2.42 -9.51 6.02
C LEU A 41 2.59 -10.41 7.24
N ALA A 42 2.47 -11.74 7.12
CA ALA A 42 2.83 -12.66 8.21
C ALA A 42 4.33 -12.58 8.57
N LEU A 43 5.19 -12.28 7.59
CA LEU A 43 6.64 -12.11 7.79
C LEU A 43 7.02 -10.69 8.22
N GLN A 44 6.31 -9.66 7.73
CA GLN A 44 6.48 -8.26 8.13
C GLN A 44 5.11 -7.58 8.30
N PRO A 45 4.51 -7.68 9.51
CA PRO A 45 3.15 -7.19 9.76
C PRO A 45 2.95 -5.69 9.55
N ASP A 46 4.00 -4.90 9.81
CA ASP A 46 3.94 -3.44 9.78
C ASP A 46 4.43 -2.84 8.46
N HIS A 47 4.51 -3.62 7.37
CA HIS A 47 5.03 -3.12 6.09
C HIS A 47 3.98 -2.32 5.31
N PRO A 48 4.10 -0.98 5.23
CA PRO A 48 3.01 -0.11 4.78
C PRO A 48 2.63 -0.32 3.31
N GLU A 49 3.60 -0.57 2.42
CA GLU A 49 3.33 -0.82 1.00
C GLU A 49 2.57 -2.15 0.79
N ALA A 50 2.86 -3.16 1.62
CA ALA A 50 2.21 -4.47 1.50
C ALA A 50 0.77 -4.39 2.02
N SER A 51 0.57 -3.73 3.16
CA SER A 51 -0.77 -3.45 3.69
C SER A 51 -1.61 -2.60 2.73
N ALA A 52 -1.02 -1.58 2.09
CA ALA A 52 -1.72 -0.75 1.10
C ALA A 52 -2.10 -1.54 -0.16
N MET A 53 -1.17 -2.35 -0.69
CA MET A 53 -1.43 -3.19 -1.86
C MET A 53 -2.50 -4.25 -1.56
N ARG A 54 -2.51 -4.80 -0.35
CA ARG A 54 -3.57 -5.70 0.11
C ARG A 54 -4.92 -5.01 0.20
N ALA A 55 -4.99 -3.82 0.78
CA ALA A 55 -6.24 -3.06 0.85
C ALA A 55 -6.80 -2.74 -0.55
N ALA A 56 -5.94 -2.39 -1.50
CA ALA A 56 -6.33 -2.19 -2.90
C ALA A 56 -6.82 -3.49 -3.57
N ALA A 57 -6.14 -4.61 -3.36
CA ALA A 57 -6.53 -5.92 -3.87
C ALA A 57 -7.88 -6.38 -3.30
N LEU A 58 -8.11 -6.20 -2.00
CA LEU A 58 -9.40 -6.47 -1.35
C LEU A 58 -10.53 -5.65 -1.96
N PHE A 59 -10.28 -4.37 -2.26
CA PHE A 59 -11.26 -3.51 -2.90
C PHE A 59 -11.63 -4.01 -4.30
N LYS A 60 -10.63 -4.39 -5.10
CA LYS A 60 -10.82 -4.97 -6.43
C LYS A 60 -11.58 -6.30 -6.40
N ALA A 61 -11.37 -7.10 -5.36
CA ALA A 61 -12.09 -8.35 -5.12
C ALA A 61 -13.51 -8.16 -4.56
N GLU A 62 -14.01 -6.92 -4.47
CA GLU A 62 -15.29 -6.57 -3.84
C GLU A 62 -15.44 -7.01 -2.37
N ARG A 63 -14.32 -7.27 -1.69
CA ARG A 63 -14.26 -7.55 -0.24
C ARG A 63 -14.27 -6.23 0.54
N LEU A 64 -15.37 -5.49 0.42
CA LEU A 64 -15.45 -4.07 0.78
C LEU A 64 -15.22 -3.81 2.28
N ASP A 65 -15.82 -4.59 3.18
CA ASP A 65 -15.65 -4.39 4.63
C ASP A 65 -14.20 -4.63 5.07
N GLU A 66 -13.57 -5.69 4.54
CA GLU A 66 -12.16 -5.98 4.81
C GLU A 66 -11.23 -4.89 4.28
N ALA A 67 -11.54 -4.32 3.11
CA ALA A 67 -10.80 -3.19 2.57
C ALA A 67 -10.97 -1.92 3.43
N ILE A 68 -12.18 -1.66 3.96
CA ILE A 68 -12.45 -0.54 4.87
C ILE A 68 -11.61 -0.66 6.14
N ASP A 69 -11.55 -1.85 6.73
CA ASP A 69 -10.76 -2.12 7.93
C ASP A 69 -9.26 -2.01 7.66
N ALA A 70 -8.79 -2.55 6.53
CA ALA A 70 -7.40 -2.44 6.12
C ALA A 70 -6.96 -0.98 5.92
N TYR A 71 -7.78 -0.15 5.27
CA TYR A 71 -7.49 1.28 5.16
C TYR A 71 -7.58 2.03 6.49
N GLN A 72 -8.47 1.62 7.40
CA GLN A 72 -8.55 2.21 8.73
C GLN A 72 -7.24 1.99 9.51
N LEU A 73 -6.69 0.77 9.48
CA LEU A 73 -5.39 0.47 10.11
C LEU A 73 -4.24 1.29 9.49
N LEU A 74 -4.24 1.45 8.16
CA LEU A 74 -3.26 2.31 7.48
C LEU A 74 -3.36 3.78 7.92
N ILE A 75 -4.58 4.29 8.09
CA ILE A 75 -4.83 5.66 8.58
C ILE A 75 -4.35 5.82 10.02
N GLU A 76 -4.58 4.83 10.88
CA GLU A 76 -4.11 4.84 12.27
C GLU A 76 -2.58 4.87 12.35
N ALA A 77 -1.90 4.10 11.50
CA ALA A 77 -0.45 4.13 11.38
C ALA A 77 0.08 5.45 10.78
N ASN A 78 -0.63 6.03 9.81
CA ASN A 78 -0.19 7.20 9.04
C ASN A 78 -1.31 8.24 8.86
N PRO A 79 -1.72 8.95 9.93
CA PRO A 79 -2.91 9.82 9.91
C PRO A 79 -2.72 11.11 9.09
N GLY A 80 -1.51 11.38 8.62
CA GLY A 80 -1.15 12.55 7.83
C GLY A 80 -1.38 12.41 6.33
N GLN A 81 -1.63 11.20 5.82
CA GLN A 81 -1.67 10.95 4.37
C GLN A 81 -3.08 11.10 3.78
N PRO A 82 -3.37 12.12 2.95
CA PRO A 82 -4.70 12.33 2.37
C PRO A 82 -5.18 11.17 1.51
N ALA A 83 -4.26 10.49 0.83
CA ALA A 83 -4.56 9.40 -0.08
C ALA A 83 -5.23 8.22 0.64
N LEU A 84 -4.88 7.94 1.90
CA LEU A 84 -5.48 6.85 2.67
C LEU A 84 -6.96 7.13 2.98
N TYR A 85 -7.28 8.36 3.38
CA TYR A 85 -8.66 8.79 3.60
C TYR A 85 -9.47 8.78 2.30
N LEU A 86 -8.88 9.24 1.19
CA LEU A 86 -9.54 9.17 -0.12
C LEU A 86 -9.83 7.72 -0.50
N ASN A 87 -8.84 6.84 -0.44
CA ASN A 87 -9.01 5.43 -0.83
C ASN A 87 -10.07 4.75 0.04
N ARG A 88 -10.05 4.97 1.37
CA ARG A 88 -11.12 4.49 2.26
C ARG A 88 -12.49 5.05 1.87
N ALA A 89 -12.57 6.33 1.55
CA ALA A 89 -13.81 6.95 1.09
C ALA A 89 -14.34 6.30 -0.21
N LEU A 90 -13.47 5.95 -1.16
CA LEU A 90 -13.89 5.27 -2.40
C LEU A 90 -14.50 3.90 -2.10
N VAL A 91 -13.91 3.13 -1.18
CA VAL A 91 -14.48 1.85 -0.74
C VAL A 91 -15.83 2.07 -0.05
N LEU A 92 -15.93 3.07 0.84
CA LEU A 92 -17.17 3.42 1.53
C LEU A 92 -18.28 3.86 0.57
N ILE A 93 -17.95 4.60 -0.49
CA ILE A 93 -18.92 4.99 -1.51
C ILE A 93 -19.43 3.76 -2.26
N LYS A 94 -18.55 2.83 -2.62
CA LYS A 94 -18.92 1.57 -3.27
C LYS A 94 -19.79 0.69 -2.36
N ALA A 95 -19.54 0.72 -1.05
CA ALA A 95 -20.35 0.07 -0.02
C ALA A 95 -21.64 0.83 0.35
N GLU A 96 -21.94 1.95 -0.33
CA GLU A 96 -23.08 2.84 -0.06
C GLU A 96 -23.11 3.43 1.38
N ARG A 97 -21.97 3.46 2.08
CA ARG A 97 -21.77 4.04 3.41
C ARG A 97 -21.45 5.53 3.30
N PHE A 98 -22.40 6.31 2.78
CA PHE A 98 -22.18 7.69 2.32
C PHE A 98 -21.81 8.69 3.42
N ASP A 99 -22.31 8.54 4.65
CA ASP A 99 -21.97 9.45 5.76
C ASP A 99 -20.52 9.29 6.20
N GLU A 100 -20.03 8.06 6.27
CA GLU A 100 -18.63 7.77 6.57
C GLU A 100 -17.72 8.20 5.41
N ALA A 101 -18.16 8.01 4.16
CA ALA A 101 -17.44 8.51 3.00
C ALA A 101 -17.29 10.04 3.04
N GLU A 102 -18.37 10.78 3.38
CA GLU A 102 -18.32 12.23 3.55
C GLU A 102 -17.28 12.63 4.59
N HIS A 103 -17.26 11.95 5.75
CA HIS A 103 -16.29 12.21 6.80
C HIS A 103 -14.85 12.02 6.29
N ASN A 104 -14.55 10.88 5.66
CA ASN A 104 -13.21 10.59 5.14
C ASN A 104 -12.77 11.57 4.04
N LEU A 105 -13.67 11.99 3.14
CA LEU A 105 -13.36 12.98 2.12
C LEU A 105 -13.04 14.35 2.72
N ARG A 106 -13.74 14.75 3.79
CA ARG A 106 -13.42 15.98 4.53
C ARG A 106 -12.09 15.86 5.25
N SER A 107 -11.81 14.72 5.89
CA SER A 107 -10.49 14.47 6.48
C SER A 107 -9.38 14.54 5.43
N ALA A 108 -9.58 13.96 4.24
CA ALA A 108 -8.62 14.07 3.14
C ALA A 108 -8.36 15.53 2.73
N LEU A 109 -9.40 16.37 2.70
CA LEU A 109 -9.27 17.81 2.44
C LEU A 109 -8.44 18.50 3.54
N ASP A 110 -8.73 18.21 4.80
CA ASP A 110 -8.04 18.79 5.96
C ASP A 110 -6.55 18.39 6.00
N LYS A 111 -6.20 17.22 5.45
CA LYS A 111 -4.81 16.77 5.29
C LYS A 111 -4.11 17.35 4.06
N GLY A 112 -4.77 18.20 3.27
CA GLY A 112 -4.18 18.85 2.10
C GLY A 112 -4.27 18.04 0.81
N GLY A 113 -5.18 17.06 0.72
CA GLY A 113 -5.44 16.36 -0.54
C GLY A 113 -5.99 17.28 -1.63
N ASP A 114 -5.96 16.81 -2.89
CA ASP A 114 -6.40 17.59 -4.04
C ASP A 114 -7.86 18.06 -3.89
N SER A 115 -8.01 19.36 -3.62
CA SER A 115 -9.30 19.97 -3.33
C SER A 115 -10.30 19.79 -4.47
N ARG A 116 -9.86 19.87 -5.73
CA ARG A 116 -10.75 19.73 -6.88
C ARG A 116 -11.33 18.32 -6.93
N ARG A 117 -10.46 17.32 -6.82
CA ARG A 117 -10.80 15.90 -6.86
C ARG A 117 -11.72 15.52 -5.70
N LEU A 118 -11.35 15.91 -4.48
CA LEU A 118 -12.12 15.61 -3.27
C LEU A 118 -13.50 16.28 -3.27
N HIS A 119 -13.61 17.51 -3.78
CA HIS A 119 -14.91 18.15 -3.97
C HIS A 119 -15.76 17.47 -5.05
N GLY A 120 -15.16 16.86 -6.07
CA GLY A 120 -15.85 16.03 -7.04
C GLY A 120 -16.56 14.85 -6.36
N TYR A 121 -15.81 14.08 -5.57
CA TYR A 121 -16.36 12.95 -4.81
C TYR A 121 -17.40 13.38 -3.78
N LEU A 122 -17.18 14.49 -3.06
CA LEU A 122 -18.20 15.04 -2.15
C LEU A 122 -19.49 15.39 -2.90
N GLY A 123 -19.40 15.98 -4.08
CA GLY A 123 -20.57 16.27 -4.92
C GLY A 123 -21.33 15.00 -5.28
N LEU A 124 -20.62 13.93 -5.63
CA LEU A 124 -21.23 12.64 -5.96
C LEU A 124 -21.87 11.97 -4.73
N VAL A 125 -21.23 12.03 -3.56
CA VAL A 125 -21.79 11.58 -2.28
C VAL A 125 -23.07 12.33 -1.94
N TYR A 126 -23.07 13.66 -2.00
CA TYR A 126 -24.28 14.47 -1.75
C TYR A 126 -25.39 14.19 -2.77
N SER A 127 -25.03 13.96 -4.04
CA SER A 127 -25.98 13.57 -5.08
C SER A 127 -26.68 12.25 -4.74
N LYS A 128 -25.93 11.22 -4.31
CA LYS A 128 -26.48 9.91 -3.88
C LYS A 128 -27.38 10.05 -2.63
N LYS A 129 -27.01 10.94 -1.70
CA LYS A 129 -27.84 11.33 -0.54
C LYS A 129 -29.08 12.17 -0.90
N SER A 130 -29.24 12.57 -2.17
CA SER A 130 -30.29 13.47 -2.65
C SER A 130 -30.23 14.90 -2.06
N GLU A 131 -29.06 15.29 -1.57
CA GLU A 131 -28.75 16.62 -1.04
C GLU A 131 -28.21 17.52 -2.16
N TYR A 132 -29.06 17.79 -3.16
CA TYR A 132 -28.65 18.38 -4.43
C TYR A 132 -28.03 19.78 -4.28
N GLU A 133 -28.47 20.59 -3.32
CA GLU A 133 -27.90 21.90 -3.06
C GLU A 133 -26.44 21.80 -2.58
N LYS A 134 -26.14 20.86 -1.68
CA LYS A 134 -24.75 20.60 -1.26
C LYS A 134 -23.92 20.02 -2.39
N ALA A 135 -24.52 19.15 -3.21
CA ALA A 135 -23.88 18.59 -4.39
C ALA A 135 -23.46 19.70 -5.38
N ILE A 136 -24.33 20.68 -5.66
CA ILE A 136 -24.02 21.84 -6.51
C ILE A 136 -22.83 22.63 -5.97
N ILE A 137 -22.79 22.91 -4.66
CA ILE A 137 -21.68 23.63 -4.03
C ILE A 137 -20.37 22.86 -4.23
N ALA A 138 -20.38 21.56 -3.96
CA ALA A 138 -19.20 20.70 -4.11
C ALA A 138 -18.75 20.59 -5.58
N PHE A 139 -19.67 20.37 -6.52
CA PHE A 139 -19.35 20.32 -7.95
C PHE A 139 -18.83 21.65 -8.50
N ASN A 140 -19.32 22.78 -8.00
CA ASN A 140 -18.77 24.10 -8.33
C ASN A 140 -17.31 24.21 -7.88
N LYS A 141 -16.98 23.78 -6.66
CA LYS A 141 -15.60 23.75 -6.17
C LYS A 141 -14.71 22.78 -6.98
N ALA A 142 -15.28 21.70 -7.49
CA ALA A 142 -14.59 20.78 -8.40
C ALA A 142 -14.46 21.31 -9.85
N GLY A 143 -15.18 22.38 -10.21
CA GLY A 143 -15.30 22.87 -11.59
C GLY A 143 -16.14 21.97 -12.50
N ALA A 144 -16.95 21.09 -11.94
CA ALA A 144 -17.77 20.11 -12.65
C ALA A 144 -19.11 20.71 -13.13
N ARG A 145 -19.06 21.68 -14.06
CA ARG A 145 -20.25 22.44 -14.53
C ARG A 145 -21.37 21.58 -15.08
N LYS A 146 -21.05 20.47 -15.76
CA LYS A 146 -22.07 19.51 -16.25
C LYS A 146 -22.86 18.90 -15.09
N MET A 147 -22.18 18.53 -14.01
CA MET A 147 -22.81 17.96 -12.84
C MET A 147 -23.67 18.99 -12.10
N VAL A 148 -23.24 20.26 -12.07
CA VAL A 148 -24.06 21.36 -11.53
C VAL A 148 -25.40 21.46 -12.27
N ALA A 149 -25.36 21.52 -13.60
CA ALA A 149 -26.57 21.59 -14.42
C ALA A 149 -27.47 20.35 -14.25
N GLU A 150 -26.89 19.16 -14.12
CA GLU A 150 -27.63 17.93 -13.80
C GLU A 150 -28.34 18.03 -12.44
N MET A 151 -27.66 18.55 -11.40
CA MET A 151 -28.27 18.71 -10.07
C MET A 151 -29.35 19.80 -10.05
N GLU A 152 -29.17 20.91 -10.76
CA GLU A 152 -30.18 21.96 -10.91
C GLU A 152 -31.45 21.42 -11.58
N ALA A 153 -31.30 20.65 -12.66
CA ALA A 153 -32.42 20.00 -13.33
C ALA A 153 -33.18 19.02 -12.40
N MET A 154 -32.47 18.31 -11.51
CA MET A 154 -33.08 17.41 -10.52
C MET A 154 -33.88 18.19 -9.47
N ILE A 155 -33.38 19.34 -9.01
CA ILE A 155 -34.11 20.24 -8.10
C ILE A 155 -35.37 20.77 -8.78
N ASP A 156 -35.27 21.24 -10.02
CA ASP A 156 -36.42 21.79 -10.75
C ASP A 156 -37.47 20.73 -11.04
N LYS A 157 -37.06 19.51 -11.39
CA LYS A 157 -37.98 18.36 -11.53
C LYS A 157 -38.69 18.05 -10.21
N ARG A 158 -37.97 18.07 -9.09
CA ARG A 158 -38.56 17.86 -7.75
C ARG A 158 -39.55 18.98 -7.39
N ARG A 159 -39.26 20.23 -7.76
CA ARG A 159 -40.17 21.38 -7.58
C ARG A 159 -41.43 21.25 -8.44
N GLN A 160 -41.26 20.82 -9.70
CA GLN A 160 -42.37 20.63 -10.65
C GLN A 160 -43.27 19.44 -10.30
N GLY A 161 -42.76 18.46 -9.52
CA GLY A 161 -43.52 17.30 -9.04
C GLY A 161 -44.12 17.39 -7.62
N MET A 162 -43.81 18.46 -6.87
CA MET A 162 -44.28 18.83 -5.50
C MET A 162 -44.43 17.76 -4.39
N SER A 163 -43.74 18.03 -3.27
CA SER A 163 -43.83 17.46 -1.91
C SER A 163 -43.54 15.97 -1.71
N GLU A 164 -42.30 15.63 -1.33
CA GLU A 164 -42.04 14.44 -0.50
C GLU A 164 -41.93 14.88 0.98
N PRO A 165 -42.43 14.07 1.94
CA PRO A 165 -42.33 14.35 3.38
C PRO A 165 -40.86 14.30 3.85
N PRO A 166 -40.54 14.81 5.07
CA PRO A 166 -39.17 14.90 5.54
C PRO A 166 -38.48 13.54 5.54
N ALA A 167 -37.20 13.55 5.14
CA ALA A 167 -36.32 12.40 5.07
C ALA A 167 -36.28 11.64 6.41
N SER A 168 -37.01 10.54 6.49
CA SER A 168 -36.96 9.58 7.59
C SER A 168 -37.68 8.29 7.16
N ALA A 169 -37.00 7.46 6.37
CA ALA A 169 -37.22 6.02 6.33
C ALA A 169 -36.07 5.40 5.55
N GLY A 170 -35.40 4.41 6.15
CA GLY A 170 -34.35 3.63 5.51
C GLY A 170 -34.78 3.15 4.14
N LYS A 171 -33.91 3.35 3.14
CA LYS A 171 -34.24 3.02 1.76
C LYS A 171 -34.07 1.53 1.50
N PRO A 172 -35.01 0.89 0.77
CA PRO A 172 -34.76 -0.41 0.15
C PRO A 172 -33.62 -0.25 -0.88
N VAL A 173 -32.87 -1.33 -1.09
CA VAL A 173 -31.77 -1.41 -2.07
C VAL A 173 -32.28 -0.88 -3.41
N ALA A 174 -31.69 0.23 -3.86
CA ALA A 174 -32.12 0.90 -5.08
C ALA A 174 -31.75 0.04 -6.30
N PRO A 175 -32.59 0.00 -7.35
CA PRO A 175 -32.23 -0.67 -8.60
C PRO A 175 -30.95 -0.05 -9.20
N PRO A 176 -30.19 -0.81 -9.98
CA PRO A 176 -28.93 -0.35 -10.56
C PRO A 176 -29.13 0.96 -11.32
N PRO A 177 -28.18 1.90 -11.21
CA PRO A 177 -28.36 3.24 -11.76
C PRO A 177 -28.52 3.20 -13.28
N ALA A 178 -29.41 4.06 -13.79
CA ALA A 178 -29.63 4.17 -15.22
C ALA A 178 -28.31 4.49 -15.96
N PRO A 179 -28.06 3.91 -17.15
CA PRO A 179 -26.86 4.18 -17.94
C PRO A 179 -26.69 5.69 -18.19
N GLY A 180 -25.49 6.21 -17.93
CA GLY A 180 -25.16 7.63 -18.13
C GLY A 180 -25.62 8.57 -17.01
N SER A 181 -26.28 8.07 -15.96
CA SER A 181 -26.59 8.85 -14.76
C SER A 181 -25.32 9.27 -14.00
N ALA A 182 -25.42 10.30 -13.17
CA ALA A 182 -24.37 10.70 -12.23
C ALA A 182 -23.85 9.52 -11.37
N ALA A 183 -24.75 8.59 -11.03
CA ALA A 183 -24.44 7.38 -10.29
C ALA A 183 -23.59 6.38 -11.08
N ALA A 184 -23.93 6.09 -12.33
CA ALA A 184 -23.13 5.21 -13.19
C ALA A 184 -21.76 5.82 -13.52
N LYS A 185 -21.69 7.15 -13.67
CA LYS A 185 -20.41 7.87 -13.85
C LYS A 185 -19.54 7.79 -12.60
N LEU A 186 -20.11 7.97 -11.41
CA LEU A 186 -19.39 7.78 -10.14
C LEU A 186 -18.82 6.38 -10.02
N GLU A 187 -19.58 5.35 -10.37
CA GLU A 187 -19.12 3.97 -10.32
C GLU A 187 -17.92 3.74 -11.25
N ASN A 188 -17.97 4.28 -12.48
CA ASN A 188 -16.84 4.23 -13.41
C ASN A 188 -15.63 5.02 -12.90
N GLU A 189 -15.85 6.19 -12.30
CA GLU A 189 -14.78 7.03 -11.76
C GLU A 189 -14.10 6.33 -10.57
N ILE A 190 -14.87 5.80 -9.62
CA ILE A 190 -14.35 4.98 -8.52
C ILE A 190 -13.55 3.79 -9.05
N ALA A 191 -14.09 3.04 -10.01
CA ALA A 191 -13.39 1.90 -10.59
C ALA A 191 -12.06 2.31 -11.25
N SER A 192 -12.07 3.41 -12.00
CA SER A 192 -10.86 3.95 -12.63
C SER A 192 -9.81 4.38 -11.61
N GLU A 193 -10.24 4.82 -10.44
CA GLU A 193 -9.36 5.38 -9.41
C GLU A 193 -8.83 4.32 -8.46
N ALA A 194 -9.63 3.28 -8.21
CA ALA A 194 -9.17 2.03 -7.64
C ALA A 194 -8.05 1.43 -8.50
N GLN A 195 -8.30 1.34 -9.81
CA GLN A 195 -7.34 0.80 -10.77
C GLN A 195 -6.04 1.62 -10.81
N ARG A 196 -6.11 2.96 -10.87
CA ARG A 196 -4.90 3.81 -10.80
C ARG A 196 -4.12 3.62 -9.51
N THR A 197 -4.80 3.46 -8.38
CA THR A 197 -4.14 3.28 -7.09
C THR A 197 -3.39 1.95 -7.07
N GLU A 198 -4.03 0.88 -7.54
CA GLU A 198 -3.42 -0.43 -7.70
C GLU A 198 -2.21 -0.38 -8.65
N GLU A 199 -2.38 0.17 -9.86
CA GLU A 199 -1.30 0.31 -10.85
C GLU A 199 -0.10 1.06 -10.29
N ASN A 200 -0.32 2.16 -9.55
CA ASN A 200 0.75 2.92 -8.92
C ASN A 200 1.53 2.09 -7.88
N LEU A 201 0.85 1.20 -7.14
CA LEU A 201 1.49 0.35 -6.14
C LEU A 201 2.30 -0.78 -6.80
N ILE A 202 1.77 -1.37 -7.86
CA ILE A 202 2.46 -2.36 -8.69
C ILE A 202 3.72 -1.74 -9.31
N ASP A 203 3.59 -0.58 -9.96
CA ASP A 203 4.70 0.16 -10.57
C ASP A 203 5.80 0.46 -9.54
N ALA A 204 5.42 0.88 -8.33
CA ALA A 204 6.35 1.16 -7.24
C ALA A 204 7.11 -0.11 -6.81
N ALA A 205 6.40 -1.23 -6.67
CA ALA A 205 6.99 -2.53 -6.34
C ALA A 205 8.02 -2.97 -7.40
N GLN A 206 7.67 -2.87 -8.68
CA GLN A 206 8.55 -3.22 -9.79
C GLN A 206 9.80 -2.33 -9.86
N ARG A 207 9.64 -1.01 -9.72
CA ARG A 207 10.77 -0.08 -9.69
C ARG A 207 11.72 -0.41 -8.55
N ARG A 208 11.18 -0.74 -7.37
CA ARG A 208 12.00 -1.17 -6.22
C ARG A 208 12.77 -2.44 -6.51
N ARG A 209 12.11 -3.45 -7.09
CA ARG A 209 12.74 -4.73 -7.51
C ARG A 209 13.90 -4.48 -8.47
N GLU A 210 13.68 -3.64 -9.48
CA GLU A 210 14.70 -3.32 -10.49
C GLU A 210 15.89 -2.55 -9.89
N LEU A 211 15.66 -1.62 -8.97
CA LEU A 211 16.74 -0.94 -8.25
C LEU A 211 17.60 -1.91 -7.43
N LEU A 212 16.98 -2.89 -6.78
CA LEU A 212 17.70 -3.92 -6.02
C LEU A 212 18.50 -4.84 -6.95
N ARG A 213 17.94 -5.22 -8.11
CA ARG A 213 18.64 -5.98 -9.15
C ARG A 213 19.89 -5.22 -9.62
N ARG A 214 19.75 -3.93 -9.92
CA ARG A 214 20.86 -3.07 -10.36
C ARG A 214 21.94 -2.88 -9.30
N ARG A 215 21.58 -2.84 -8.02
CA ARG A 215 22.53 -2.74 -6.89
C ARG A 215 23.33 -4.03 -6.68
N ARG A 216 22.80 -5.20 -7.02
CA ARG A 216 23.55 -6.46 -7.01
C ARG A 216 24.58 -6.56 -8.15
N THR A 217 24.38 -5.83 -9.24
CA THR A 217 25.19 -5.98 -10.46
C THR A 217 26.47 -5.14 -10.66
N PRO A 218 26.93 -4.18 -9.81
CA PRO A 218 28.16 -3.42 -10.13
C PRO A 218 29.48 -4.02 -9.61
N ASP A 219 29.51 -4.83 -8.54
CA ASP A 219 30.78 -5.25 -7.89
C ASP A 219 31.03 -6.78 -7.80
N GLU A 220 30.04 -7.65 -8.04
CA GLU A 220 30.25 -9.11 -7.92
C GLU A 220 30.91 -9.76 -9.16
N VAL A 221 31.20 -9.02 -10.23
CA VAL A 221 31.82 -9.57 -11.47
C VAL A 221 33.31 -9.20 -11.62
N GLN A 222 33.89 -8.38 -10.73
CA GLN A 222 35.34 -8.08 -10.75
C GLN A 222 36.17 -8.80 -9.69
N THR A 223 35.71 -9.96 -9.19
CA THR A 223 36.57 -10.90 -8.43
C THR A 223 36.66 -12.26 -9.10
N SER A 224 36.85 -12.28 -10.43
CA SER A 224 37.33 -13.48 -11.11
C SER A 224 38.37 -13.15 -12.17
N ALA A 225 39.65 -13.25 -11.79
CA ALA A 225 40.76 -13.80 -12.61
C ALA A 225 42.15 -13.49 -11.99
N PRO A 226 43.22 -14.26 -12.27
CA PRO A 226 43.30 -15.61 -12.81
C PRO A 226 44.23 -16.56 -12.00
N GLU A 227 44.08 -17.87 -12.24
CA GLU A 227 45.10 -18.89 -11.93
C GLU A 227 46.46 -18.58 -12.58
N SER A 228 47.54 -18.99 -11.91
CA SER A 228 48.89 -19.18 -12.47
C SER A 228 49.80 -19.94 -11.48
N PRO A 229 50.86 -20.67 -11.90
CA PRO A 229 50.85 -22.14 -11.97
C PRO A 229 51.90 -22.86 -11.09
N LYS A 230 51.77 -24.20 -11.03
CA LYS A 230 52.65 -25.21 -10.39
C LYS A 230 54.16 -24.96 -10.52
N LYS A 231 54.90 -25.22 -9.43
CA LYS A 231 56.30 -25.70 -9.47
C LYS A 231 56.55 -26.78 -8.40
N ALA A 232 57.39 -27.75 -8.80
CA ALA A 232 57.63 -29.06 -8.19
C ALA A 232 58.50 -29.05 -6.91
N ALA A 233 58.37 -30.12 -6.11
CA ALA A 233 59.23 -30.55 -4.99
C ALA A 233 60.53 -31.24 -5.52
N PRO A 234 61.53 -31.72 -4.72
CA PRO A 234 61.35 -32.47 -3.46
C PRO A 234 62.45 -32.38 -2.34
N ASP A 235 62.14 -33.08 -1.25
CA ASP A 235 62.97 -33.78 -0.24
C ASP A 235 63.83 -33.02 0.79
N SER A 236 63.42 -33.15 2.08
CA SER A 236 64.26 -33.57 3.22
C SER A 236 63.38 -33.82 4.47
N GLU A 237 63.45 -35.03 5.03
CA GLU A 237 62.74 -35.50 6.26
C GLU A 237 63.63 -35.39 7.54
N PRO A 238 63.11 -35.66 8.78
CA PRO A 238 63.35 -34.88 10.02
C PRO A 238 64.18 -35.70 11.08
N PRO A 239 64.18 -35.53 12.45
CA PRO A 239 63.04 -35.35 13.41
C PRO A 239 63.30 -34.51 14.71
N ALA A 240 62.24 -34.24 15.51
CA ALA A 240 62.11 -34.63 16.94
C ALA A 240 61.02 -33.86 17.74
N ALA A 241 60.06 -34.67 18.22
CA ALA A 241 59.10 -34.59 19.34
C ALA A 241 59.00 -33.39 20.31
N ALA A 242 57.74 -33.02 20.62
CA ALA A 242 57.22 -32.83 21.99
C ALA A 242 55.68 -33.04 22.05
N PRO A 243 55.10 -33.57 23.14
CA PRO A 243 53.75 -34.14 23.18
C PRO A 243 52.64 -33.13 23.58
N LYS A 244 51.40 -33.39 23.11
CA LYS A 244 50.17 -32.68 23.50
C LYS A 244 49.55 -33.26 24.80
N PRO A 245 48.90 -32.45 25.66
CA PRO A 245 48.16 -32.95 26.82
C PRO A 245 46.76 -33.49 26.44
N ARG A 246 46.27 -34.44 27.26
CA ARG A 246 44.99 -35.17 27.16
C ARG A 246 43.77 -34.31 27.55
N PRO A 247 42.56 -34.64 27.06
CA PRO A 247 41.31 -34.01 27.49
C PRO A 247 40.72 -34.66 28.77
N GLU A 248 40.10 -33.85 29.63
CA GLU A 248 39.30 -34.28 30.79
C GLU A 248 37.89 -34.75 30.40
N PRO A 249 37.25 -35.65 31.19
CA PRO A 249 35.97 -36.27 30.83
C PRO A 249 34.75 -35.40 31.19
N VAL A 250 33.81 -35.30 30.25
CA VAL A 250 32.49 -34.66 30.37
C VAL A 250 31.50 -35.60 31.09
N ALA A 251 30.83 -35.11 32.14
CA ALA A 251 29.73 -35.80 32.82
C ALA A 251 28.38 -35.60 32.10
N PRO A 252 27.45 -36.58 32.12
CA PRO A 252 26.19 -36.50 31.38
C PRO A 252 25.12 -35.63 32.10
N PRO A 253 24.20 -34.97 31.36
CA PRO A 253 23.21 -34.09 31.95
C PRO A 253 22.04 -34.85 32.60
N ARG A 254 21.57 -34.34 33.74
CA ARG A 254 20.33 -34.77 34.42
C ARG A 254 19.11 -34.22 33.68
N LYS A 255 18.10 -35.08 33.49
CA LYS A 255 16.74 -34.71 33.05
C LYS A 255 16.03 -33.96 34.16
N THR A 256 15.47 -32.79 33.86
CA THR A 256 14.46 -32.13 34.71
C THR A 256 13.29 -31.60 33.87
N GLN A 257 12.11 -31.77 34.45
CA GLN A 257 10.75 -31.59 33.94
C GLN A 257 10.41 -30.17 33.45
N ALA A 258 9.45 -30.14 32.53
CA ALA A 258 8.69 -28.95 32.13
C ALA A 258 7.73 -28.47 33.24
N PRO A 259 7.49 -27.15 33.37
CA PRO A 259 6.32 -26.63 34.07
C PRO A 259 5.20 -26.22 33.09
N ALA A 260 3.96 -26.46 33.52
CA ALA A 260 2.70 -26.06 32.87
C ALA A 260 2.36 -24.57 33.12
N PRO A 261 1.38 -23.97 32.41
CA PRO A 261 1.28 -22.52 32.18
C PRO A 261 0.56 -21.78 33.31
N LYS A 262 0.89 -20.49 33.50
CA LYS A 262 0.18 -19.57 34.40
C LYS A 262 -0.29 -18.30 33.70
N ALA A 263 -1.40 -17.79 34.22
CA ALA A 263 -2.35 -16.85 33.62
C ALA A 263 -1.84 -15.44 33.29
N ALA A 264 -2.60 -14.79 32.40
CA ALA A 264 -2.46 -13.43 31.90
C ALA A 264 -2.71 -12.32 32.94
N ALA A 265 -2.00 -11.20 32.77
CA ALA A 265 -2.29 -9.85 33.28
C ALA A 265 -1.48 -8.82 32.43
N PRO A 266 -1.83 -7.52 32.44
CA PRO A 266 -1.97 -6.68 31.24
C PRO A 266 -0.66 -6.11 30.67
N VAL A 267 -0.64 -5.91 29.35
CA VAL A 267 0.45 -5.27 28.61
C VAL A 267 0.42 -3.77 28.85
N GLU A 268 1.46 -3.26 29.51
CA GLU A 268 1.76 -1.85 29.69
C GLU A 268 2.39 -1.32 28.38
N VAL A 269 1.76 -0.33 27.76
CA VAL A 269 2.23 0.28 26.50
C VAL A 269 3.41 1.19 26.82
N VAL A 270 4.62 0.73 26.50
CA VAL A 270 5.84 1.55 26.53
C VAL A 270 5.99 2.24 25.17
N PRO A 271 6.11 3.58 25.11
CA PRO A 271 6.34 4.27 23.84
C PRO A 271 7.81 4.11 23.45
N LEU A 272 8.08 3.38 22.37
CA LEU A 272 9.40 3.32 21.76
C LEU A 272 9.56 4.50 20.80
N VAL A 273 10.39 5.45 21.24
CA VAL A 273 10.93 6.55 20.45
C VAL A 273 12.17 6.04 19.69
N ARG A 274 12.29 6.46 18.41
CA ARG A 274 13.51 6.55 17.55
C ARG A 274 13.99 5.24 16.88
N GLU A 275 14.50 5.17 15.63
CA GLU A 275 15.16 6.13 14.72
C GLU A 275 14.87 5.83 13.22
N ASP A 276 14.85 6.89 12.40
CA ASP A 276 15.12 6.99 10.95
C ASP A 276 14.95 5.76 10.04
N ALA A 277 13.77 5.66 9.41
CA ALA A 277 13.60 5.06 8.09
C ALA A 277 13.19 6.17 7.11
N PRO A 278 13.76 6.26 5.90
CA PRO A 278 13.38 7.31 4.97
C PRO A 278 11.95 7.04 4.50
N ALA A 279 11.05 7.95 4.85
CA ALA A 279 9.73 8.04 4.25
C ALA A 279 9.88 8.24 2.74
N LEU A 280 9.60 7.21 1.94
CA LEU A 280 9.34 7.39 0.52
C LEU A 280 7.96 8.03 0.38
N LEU A 281 7.98 9.36 0.32
CA LEU A 281 6.88 10.25 0.02
C LEU A 281 6.17 9.79 -1.25
N LEU A 282 4.91 9.34 -1.11
CA LEU A 282 3.92 9.44 -2.19
C LEU A 282 3.52 10.92 -2.34
N GLU A 283 4.46 11.74 -2.81
CA GLU A 283 4.15 13.06 -3.34
C GLU A 283 4.22 13.03 -4.87
N THR A 284 3.05 13.12 -5.49
CA THR A 284 2.93 13.89 -6.72
C THR A 284 1.94 15.00 -6.44
N PRO A 285 2.35 16.26 -6.60
CA PRO A 285 1.85 16.99 -7.77
C PRO A 285 2.84 18.01 -8.37
N GLY A 286 2.73 18.21 -9.68
CA GLY A 286 2.90 19.54 -10.29
C GLY A 286 4.32 20.08 -10.48
N LEU A 287 4.70 20.20 -11.76
CA LEU A 287 5.74 21.10 -12.28
C LEU A 287 6.01 22.35 -11.43
N LEU A 288 7.26 22.53 -11.00
CA LEU A 288 8.04 23.76 -11.17
C LEU A 288 9.54 23.42 -11.09
N ARG A 289 10.27 23.69 -12.19
CA ARG A 289 11.73 23.80 -12.19
C ARG A 289 12.13 24.95 -11.25
N ILE A 290 13.30 24.85 -10.59
CA ILE A 290 14.44 25.80 -10.69
C ILE A 290 15.58 25.41 -9.72
N SER A 291 16.80 25.54 -10.24
CA SER A 291 18.14 25.69 -9.63
C SER A 291 18.83 24.57 -8.85
N LEU A 292 19.88 24.08 -9.52
CA LEU A 292 21.13 23.59 -8.97
C LEU A 292 21.78 24.64 -8.05
N GLU A 293 22.13 24.28 -6.83
CA GLU A 293 23.27 24.88 -6.13
C GLU A 293 24.06 23.77 -5.42
N GLU A 294 25.35 23.68 -5.75
CA GLU A 294 26.35 22.81 -5.14
C GLU A 294 26.68 23.27 -3.71
N PRO A 295 26.99 22.36 -2.77
CA PRO A 295 27.44 22.77 -1.45
C PRO A 295 28.88 23.30 -1.51
N SER A 296 29.02 24.57 -1.14
CA SER A 296 30.29 25.24 -0.87
C SER A 296 31.08 24.49 0.21
N ILE A 297 32.30 24.08 -0.14
CA ILE A 297 33.28 23.51 0.78
C ILE A 297 33.72 24.59 1.77
N ALA A 298 33.25 24.49 3.01
CA ALA A 298 33.76 25.28 4.12
C ALA A 298 35.14 24.75 4.53
N ARG A 299 36.15 25.62 4.40
CA ARG A 299 37.49 25.45 4.96
C ARG A 299 37.40 25.27 6.48
N LEU A 300 38.02 24.23 7.00
CA LEU A 300 38.48 24.17 8.39
C LEU A 300 40.01 24.22 8.38
N THR A 301 40.50 25.30 8.99
CA THR A 301 41.82 25.54 9.62
C THR A 301 43.08 25.16 8.87
#